data_AF-A0A930THT1-F1
#
_entry.id   AF-A0A930THT1-F1
#
_cell.length_a   1.000
_cell.length_b   1.000
_cell.length_c   1.000
_cell.angle_alpha   90.00
_cell.angle_beta   90.00
_cell.angle_gamma   90.00
#
_symmetry.space_group_name_H-M   'P 1'
#
loop_
_entity.id
_entity.type
_entity.pdbx_description
1 polymer ?
#
loop_
_entity_poly.entity_id
_entity_poly.type
_entity_poly.pdbx_seq_one_letter_code
_entity_poly.pdbx_strand_id
1 'polypeptide(L)'
;MATLQNRAGRFVAPSVAFTAVASQTVTADNHFEAALLVDPQQAEAYPIVELTYLLLYERYANPAKAEVLKQYIRWALQDGAKLAEELGYVPLPDKVVGQVLQMIQAIP
;
A
#
# COMPACT_ATOMS: atom_id res chain seq x y z
N MET A 1 -6.39 7.07 22.52
CA MET A 1 -5.24 6.73 21.65
C MET A 1 -4.11 7.71 21.94
N ALA A 2 -2.86 7.26 21.90
CA ALA A 2 -1.70 8.15 22.08
C ALA A 2 -1.41 8.91 20.78
N THR A 3 -0.94 10.16 20.92
CA THR A 3 -0.40 10.97 19.81
C THR A 3 1.11 10.85 19.77
N LEU A 4 1.69 10.82 18.58
CA LEU A 4 3.14 10.77 18.37
C LEU A 4 3.64 12.07 17.75
N GLN A 5 4.83 12.50 18.15
CA GLN A 5 5.49 13.61 17.48
C GLN A 5 6.02 13.12 16.12
N ASN A 6 5.67 13.80 15.03
CA ASN A 6 6.23 13.55 13.71
C ASN A 6 7.48 14.40 13.45
N ARG A 7 8.15 14.16 12.33
CA ARG A 7 9.37 14.88 11.91
C ARG A 7 9.24 16.40 11.85
N ALA A 8 8.02 16.92 11.60
CA ALA A 8 7.74 18.35 11.60
C ALA A 8 7.52 18.93 13.01
N GLY A 9 7.70 18.11 14.06
CA GLY A 9 7.54 18.50 15.45
C GLY A 9 6.10 18.53 15.95
N ARG A 10 5.13 18.06 15.16
CA ARG A 10 3.69 18.08 15.50
C ARG A 10 3.28 16.77 16.15
N PHE A 11 2.46 16.85 17.20
CA PHE A 11 1.83 15.68 17.80
C PHE A 11 0.56 15.31 17.03
N VAL A 12 0.57 14.14 16.40
CA VAL A 12 -0.52 13.63 15.56
C VAL A 12 -1.06 12.31 16.10
N ALA A 13 -2.39 12.15 16.08
CA ALA A 13 -3.05 10.88 16.40
C ALA A 13 -2.98 9.93 15.19
N PRO A 14 -2.99 8.60 15.39
CA PRO A 14 -3.13 7.66 14.28
C PRO A 14 -4.47 7.89 13.57
N SER A 15 -4.45 8.04 12.24
CA SER A 15 -5.66 8.17 11.42
C SER A 15 -5.40 7.73 9.99
N VAL A 16 -6.45 7.27 9.30
CA VAL A 16 -6.40 6.93 7.86
C VAL A 16 -5.88 8.12 7.04
N ALA A 17 -6.33 9.34 7.36
CA ALA A 17 -5.91 10.55 6.66
C ALA A 17 -4.41 10.82 6.80
N PHE A 18 -3.86 10.81 8.02
CA PHE A 18 -2.44 11.06 8.26
C PHE A 18 -1.53 9.93 7.80
N THR A 19 -2.03 8.69 7.77
CA THR A 19 -1.34 7.56 7.15
C THR A 19 -1.30 7.70 5.62
N ALA A 20 -2.38 8.20 5.00
CA ALA A 20 -2.44 8.43 3.55
C ALA A 20 -1.49 9.53 3.05
N VAL A 21 -1.19 10.53 3.90
CA VAL A 21 -0.16 11.54 3.58
C VAL A 21 1.22 10.90 3.44
N ALA A 22 1.54 9.93 4.30
CA ALA A 22 2.81 9.21 4.24
C ALA A 22 2.94 8.36 2.96
N SER A 23 1.85 7.71 2.52
CA SER A 23 1.87 6.75 1.42
C SER A 23 2.14 7.33 0.01
N GLN A 24 2.17 8.66 -0.15
CA GLN A 24 2.33 9.32 -1.45
C GLN A 24 3.71 9.12 -2.09
N THR A 25 4.72 8.72 -1.31
CA THR A 25 6.10 8.53 -1.79
C THR A 25 6.35 7.14 -2.37
N VAL A 26 5.40 6.20 -2.23
CA VAL A 26 5.55 4.80 -2.67
C VAL A 26 5.25 4.68 -4.16
N THR A 27 6.16 4.02 -4.89
CA THR A 27 6.01 3.77 -6.33
C THR A 27 6.67 2.44 -6.71
N ALA A 28 6.38 1.90 -7.90
CA ALA A 28 7.15 0.75 -8.39
C ALA A 28 8.62 1.12 -8.69
N ASP A 29 8.93 2.38 -9.01
CA ASP A 29 10.29 2.84 -9.35
C ASP A 29 11.24 2.76 -8.14
N ASN A 30 10.69 2.90 -6.94
CA ASN A 30 11.41 2.64 -5.68
C ASN A 30 11.16 1.24 -5.13
N HIS A 31 10.73 0.31 -5.97
CA HIS A 31 10.45 -1.08 -5.60
C HIS A 31 9.49 -1.22 -4.42
N PHE A 32 8.57 -0.27 -4.27
CA PHE A 32 7.64 -0.19 -3.14
C PHE A 32 8.36 -0.17 -1.78
N GLU A 33 9.47 0.57 -1.66
CA GLU A 33 10.29 0.60 -0.46
C GLU A 33 9.54 1.23 0.74
N ALA A 34 9.20 0.41 1.75
CA ALA A 34 8.50 0.87 2.95
C ALA A 34 9.33 1.84 3.80
N ALA A 35 10.66 1.83 3.71
CA ALA A 35 11.51 2.78 4.44
C ALA A 35 11.20 4.25 4.09
N LEU A 36 10.60 4.50 2.92
CA LEU A 36 10.15 5.83 2.49
C LEU A 36 8.92 6.35 3.26
N LEU A 37 8.28 5.50 4.06
CA LEU A 37 7.09 5.80 4.85
C LEU A 37 7.38 6.07 6.32
N VAL A 38 8.61 5.80 6.77
CA VAL A 38 9.02 5.95 8.17
C VAL A 38 9.48 7.39 8.41
N ASP A 39 8.94 8.00 9.46
CA ASP A 39 9.18 9.41 9.83
C ASP A 39 9.21 10.40 8.64
N PRO A 40 8.11 10.45 7.86
CA PRO A 40 7.98 11.31 6.68
C PRO A 40 8.04 12.80 7.05
N GLN A 41 8.52 13.63 6.12
CA GLN A 41 8.72 15.07 6.36
C GLN A 41 7.41 15.88 6.36
N GLN A 42 6.34 15.31 5.81
CA GLN A 42 5.04 15.97 5.69
C GLN A 42 4.44 16.23 7.08
N ALA A 43 4.05 17.47 7.34
CA ALA A 43 3.62 17.90 8.68
C ALA A 43 2.34 17.23 9.18
N GLU A 44 1.55 16.64 8.28
CA GLU A 44 0.32 15.91 8.57
C GLU A 44 0.50 14.40 8.42
N ALA A 45 1.72 13.90 8.29
CA ALA A 45 1.94 12.47 8.23
C ALA A 45 2.12 11.86 9.62
N TYR A 46 1.56 10.67 9.80
CA TYR A 46 1.80 9.85 10.98
C TYR A 46 3.23 9.27 10.90
N PRO A 47 4.02 9.28 12.00
CA PRO A 47 5.45 8.95 11.91
C PRO A 47 5.76 7.46 11.75
N ILE A 48 4.79 6.57 12.02
CA ILE A 48 4.96 5.12 11.96
C ILE A 48 3.95 4.56 10.95
N VAL A 49 4.38 4.42 9.71
CA VAL A 49 3.58 3.87 8.61
C VAL A 49 4.44 2.86 7.87
N GLU A 50 3.84 1.73 7.47
CA GLU A 50 4.52 0.65 6.76
C GLU A 50 3.61 0.03 5.70
N LEU A 51 4.21 -0.62 4.70
CA LEU A 51 3.50 -1.45 3.74
C LEU A 51 3.43 -2.89 4.23
N THR A 52 2.40 -3.60 3.78
CA THR A 52 2.38 -5.06 3.80
C THR A 52 2.53 -5.59 2.37
N TYR A 53 3.09 -6.79 2.23
CA TYR A 53 3.50 -7.32 0.94
C TYR A 53 2.89 -8.70 0.68
N LEU A 54 2.50 -8.93 -0.57
CA LEU A 54 2.27 -10.26 -1.10
C LEU A 54 3.47 -10.64 -1.97
N LEU A 55 4.04 -11.82 -1.71
CA LEU A 55 5.10 -12.40 -2.54
C LEU A 55 4.48 -13.41 -3.50
N LEU A 56 4.67 -13.18 -4.80
CA LEU A 56 4.09 -13.99 -5.86
C LEU A 56 5.21 -14.63 -6.68
N TYR A 57 4.95 -15.81 -7.22
CA TYR A 57 5.83 -16.41 -8.21
C TYR A 57 5.70 -15.69 -9.55
N GLU A 58 6.82 -15.48 -10.24
CA GLU A 58 6.82 -14.98 -11.62
C GLU A 58 6.29 -16.03 -12.60
N ARG A 59 6.34 -17.32 -12.26
CA ARG A 59 5.86 -18.43 -13.08
C ARG A 59 5.19 -19.47 -12.21
N TYR A 60 4.00 -19.88 -12.59
CA TYR A 60 3.24 -20.93 -11.91
C TYR A 60 3.22 -22.20 -12.75
N ALA A 61 3.37 -23.36 -12.12
CA ALA A 61 3.23 -24.65 -12.79
C ALA A 61 1.79 -24.92 -13.26
N ASN A 62 0.80 -24.37 -12.56
CA ASN A 62 -0.62 -24.47 -12.91
C ASN A 62 -1.12 -23.09 -13.39
N PRO A 63 -1.40 -22.91 -14.69
CA PRO A 63 -1.90 -21.66 -15.24
C PRO A 63 -3.25 -21.22 -14.64
N ALA A 64 -4.13 -22.16 -14.31
CA ALA A 64 -5.42 -21.84 -13.70
C ALA A 64 -5.26 -21.20 -12.31
N LYS A 65 -4.22 -21.61 -11.55
CA LYS A 65 -3.90 -20.98 -10.27
C LYS A 65 -3.38 -19.55 -10.45
N ALA A 66 -2.54 -19.31 -11.44
CA ALA A 66 -2.06 -17.97 -11.77
C ALA A 66 -3.24 -17.04 -12.10
N GLU A 67 -4.18 -17.54 -12.89
CA GLU A 67 -5.35 -16.76 -13.32
C GLU A 67 -6.27 -16.37 -12.15
N VAL A 68 -6.60 -17.32 -11.27
CA VAL A 68 -7.41 -17.02 -10.06
C VAL A 68 -6.70 -16.01 -9.15
N LEU A 69 -5.38 -16.13 -9.00
CA LEU A 69 -4.60 -15.18 -8.21
C LEU A 69 -4.62 -13.77 -8.79
N LYS A 70 -4.46 -13.62 -10.12
CA LYS A 70 -4.57 -12.32 -10.79
C LYS A 70 -5.93 -11.69 -10.56
N GLN A 71 -7.00 -12.48 -10.65
CA GLN A 71 -8.37 -12.01 -10.41
C GLN A 71 -8.57 -11.57 -8.96
N TYR A 72 -8.07 -12.35 -8.00
CA TYR A 72 -8.13 -11.99 -6.58
C TYR A 72 -7.41 -10.67 -6.28
N ILE A 73 -6.18 -10.50 -6.76
CA ILE A 73 -5.40 -9.28 -6.52
C ILE A 73 -6.07 -8.08 -7.18
N ARG A 74 -6.57 -8.23 -8.41
CA ARG A 74 -7.33 -7.17 -9.09
C ARG A 74 -8.54 -6.75 -8.27
N TRP A 75 -9.34 -7.71 -7.81
CA TRP A 75 -10.50 -7.43 -6.96
C TRP A 75 -10.10 -6.74 -5.64
N ALA A 76 -9.06 -7.24 -4.98
CA ALA A 76 -8.59 -6.71 -3.70
C ALA A 76 -8.12 -5.25 -3.80
N LEU A 77 -7.46 -4.89 -4.91
CA LEU A 77 -6.99 -3.51 -5.17
C LEU A 77 -8.11 -2.59 -5.68
N GLN A 78 -9.25 -3.14 -6.10
CA GLN A 78 -10.39 -2.38 -6.62
C GLN A 78 -11.55 -2.45 -5.63
N ASP A 79 -12.53 -3.33 -5.87
CA ASP A 79 -13.75 -3.42 -5.05
C ASP A 79 -13.46 -3.75 -3.57
N GLY A 80 -12.42 -4.54 -3.32
CA GLY A 80 -11.97 -4.92 -1.98
C GLY A 80 -11.33 -3.78 -1.19
N ALA A 81 -10.93 -2.67 -1.83
CA ALA A 81 -10.26 -1.56 -1.14
C ALA A 81 -11.15 -0.92 -0.06
N LYS A 82 -12.48 -0.95 -0.23
CA LYS A 82 -13.43 -0.44 0.78
C LYS A 82 -13.36 -1.20 2.10
N LEU A 83 -13.10 -2.51 2.05
CA LEU A 83 -12.92 -3.32 3.25
C LEU A 83 -11.66 -2.91 4.03
N ALA A 84 -10.64 -2.43 3.33
CA ALA A 84 -9.42 -1.92 3.97
C ALA A 84 -9.74 -0.69 4.83
N GLU A 85 -10.53 0.25 4.29
CA GLU A 85 -10.95 1.45 5.02
C GLU A 85 -11.77 1.13 6.27
N GLU A 86 -12.72 0.19 6.17
CA GLU A 86 -13.54 -0.27 7.31
C GLU A 86 -12.69 -0.87 8.44
N LEU A 87 -11.56 -1.48 8.10
CA LEU A 87 -10.59 -2.05 9.05
C LEU A 87 -9.53 -1.03 9.50
N GLY A 88 -9.60 0.23 9.05
CA GLY A 88 -8.65 1.28 9.41
C GLY A 88 -7.34 1.28 8.61
N TYR A 89 -7.25 0.51 7.53
CA TYR A 89 -6.15 0.56 6.57
C TYR A 89 -6.35 1.66 5.54
N VAL A 90 -5.24 2.13 4.99
CA VAL A 90 -5.24 3.10 3.88
C VAL A 90 -5.20 2.35 2.55
N PRO A 91 -6.14 2.59 1.63
CA PRO A 91 -6.05 2.09 0.27
C PRO A 91 -4.77 2.55 -0.42
N LEU A 92 -4.19 1.68 -1.26
CA LEU A 92 -3.00 2.05 -2.02
C LEU A 92 -3.31 3.19 -3.00
N PRO A 93 -2.38 4.13 -3.23
CA PRO A 93 -2.56 5.18 -4.23
C PRO A 93 -2.82 4.60 -5.63
N ASP A 94 -3.66 5.26 -6.43
CA ASP A 94 -4.03 4.80 -7.78
C ASP A 94 -2.82 4.50 -8.68
N LYS A 95 -1.74 5.29 -8.55
CA LYS A 95 -0.49 5.06 -9.27
C LYS A 95 0.10 3.68 -8.94
N VAL A 96 0.15 3.32 -7.65
CA VAL A 96 0.65 2.03 -7.17
C VAL A 96 -0.27 0.91 -7.65
N VAL A 97 -1.59 1.08 -7.53
CA VAL A 97 -2.59 0.11 -8.02
C VAL A 97 -2.37 -0.18 -9.51
N GLY A 98 -2.25 0.87 -10.34
CA GLY A 98 -2.00 0.73 -11.78
C GLY A 98 -0.72 -0.04 -12.09
N GLN A 99 0.37 0.24 -11.37
CA GLN A 99 1.64 -0.48 -11.53
C GLN A 99 1.52 -1.95 -11.14
N VAL A 100 0.88 -2.28 -10.02
CA VAL A 100 0.68 -3.67 -9.59
C VAL A 100 -0.21 -4.44 -10.56
N LEU A 101 -1.27 -3.82 -11.08
CA LEU A 101 -2.14 -4.44 -12.10
C LEU A 101 -1.38 -4.80 -13.37
N GLN A 102 -0.44 -3.96 -13.81
CA GLN A 102 0.45 -4.26 -14.94
C GLN A 102 1.39 -5.42 -14.62
N MET A 103 2.00 -5.43 -13.43
CA MET A 103 2.92 -6.49 -13.00
C MET A 103 2.24 -7.87 -12.96
N ILE A 104 1.05 -7.98 -12.36
CA ILE A 104 0.34 -9.27 -12.27
C ILE A 104 -0.15 -9.75 -13.64
N GLN A 105 -0.45 -8.84 -14.56
CA GLN A 105 -0.85 -9.19 -15.92
C GLN A 105 0.31 -9.82 -16.72
N ALA A 106 1.56 -9.47 -16.40
CA ALA A 106 2.76 -10.02 -17.03
C ALA A 106 3.12 -11.44 -16.56
N ILE A 107 2.51 -11.95 -15.49
CA ILE A 107 2.67 -13.34 -15.04
C ILE A 107 2.03 -14.25 -16.12
N PRO A 108 2.74 -15.23 -16.69
CA PRO A 108 2.21 -16.14 -17.70
C PRO A 108 1.19 -17.13 -17.13
#